data_AF-A0A2W4J1P6-F1
#
_entry.id   AF-A0A2W4J1P6-F1
#
_cell.length_a   1.000
_cell.length_b   1.000
_cell.length_c   1.000
_cell.angle_alpha   90.00
_cell.angle_beta   90.00
_cell.angle_gamma   90.00
#
_symmetry.space_group_name_H-M   'P 1'
#
loop_
_entity.id
_entity.type
_entity.pdbx_description
1 polymer ?
#
loop_
_entity_poly.entity_id
_entity_poly.type
_entity_poly.pdbx_seq_one_letter_code
_entity_poly.pdbx_strand_id
1 'polypeptide(L)'
;MFTHRTPRVVAARKLTTRSGRSAAGRFLAEGAQAVREALARAAGRDRPAAVHELFVTEQAASRHADLVRQARAAGVRVSTVTPRAAELLSETVTPQGLV
;
A
#
# COMPACT_ATOMS: atom_id res chain seq x y z
N MET A 1 -7.07 8.59 10.12
CA MET A 1 -7.54 7.69 9.03
C MET A 1 -7.69 8.50 7.75
N PHE A 2 -7.23 7.99 6.60
CA PHE A 2 -7.33 8.67 5.32
C PHE A 2 -8.58 8.28 4.54
N THR A 3 -9.13 9.24 3.80
CA THR A 3 -10.31 9.05 2.95
C THR A 3 -9.92 9.13 1.48
N HIS A 4 -10.87 8.88 0.57
CA HIS A 4 -10.65 9.01 -0.87
C HIS A 4 -10.28 10.44 -1.32
N ARG A 5 -10.49 11.45 -0.46
CA ARG A 5 -10.13 12.85 -0.72
C ARG A 5 -8.75 13.23 -0.17
N THR A 6 -8.15 12.40 0.68
CA THR A 6 -6.82 12.67 1.22
C THR A 6 -5.81 12.75 0.06
N PRO A 7 -5.01 13.83 -0.06
CA PRO A 7 -4.12 14.03 -1.21
C PRO A 7 -3.20 12.85 -1.52
N ARG A 8 -2.72 12.15 -0.48
CA ARG A 8 -1.89 10.95 -0.62
C ARG A 8 -2.64 9.78 -1.25
N VAL A 9 -3.90 9.56 -0.86
CA VAL A 9 -4.77 8.53 -1.47
C VAL A 9 -5.10 8.91 -2.91
N VAL A 10 -5.36 10.19 -3.19
CA VAL A 10 -5.57 10.68 -4.56
C VAL A 10 -4.33 10.43 -5.43
N ALA A 11 -3.13 10.68 -4.91
CA ALA A 11 -1.89 10.41 -5.62
C ALA A 11 -1.68 8.92 -5.87
N ALA A 12 -1.91 8.07 -4.86
CA ALA A 12 -1.84 6.61 -4.99
C ALA A 12 -2.85 6.09 -6.01
N ARG A 13 -4.08 6.61 -6.03
CA ARG A 13 -5.11 6.25 -7.01
C ARG A 13 -4.67 6.51 -8.45
N LYS A 14 -3.81 7.49 -8.73
CA LYS A 14 -3.31 7.72 -10.10
C LYS A 14 -2.52 6.51 -10.62
N LEU A 15 -1.92 5.72 -9.73
CA LEU A 15 -1.12 4.52 -10.07
C LEU A 15 -1.97 3.33 -10.56
N THR A 16 -3.29 3.39 -10.48
CA THR A 16 -4.16 2.38 -11.13
C THR A 16 -4.14 2.53 -12.65
N THR A 17 -3.80 3.71 -13.17
CA THR A 17 -3.71 3.96 -14.62
C THR A 17 -2.29 3.80 -15.15
N ARG A 18 -2.15 3.33 -16.39
CA ARG A 18 -0.84 3.20 -17.05
C ARG A 18 -0.08 4.53 -17.11
N SER A 19 -0.76 5.62 -17.50
CA SER A 19 -0.13 6.95 -17.59
C SER A 19 0.35 7.45 -16.23
N GLY A 20 -0.44 7.25 -15.17
CA GLY A 20 -0.04 7.60 -13.81
C GLY A 20 1.15 6.79 -13.31
N ARG A 21 1.23 5.49 -13.64
CA ARG A 21 2.41 4.66 -13.35
C ARG A 21 3.65 5.14 -14.09
N SER A 22 3.53 5.41 -15.40
CA SER A 22 4.63 5.92 -16.21
C SER A 22 5.16 7.26 -15.71
N ALA A 23 4.26 8.18 -15.31
CA ALA A 23 4.66 9.48 -14.79
C ALA A 23 5.32 9.40 -13.40
N ALA A 24 4.87 8.48 -12.55
CA ALA A 24 5.37 8.35 -11.19
C ALA A 24 6.58 7.39 -11.05
N GLY A 25 6.81 6.52 -12.03
CA GLY A 25 7.77 5.42 -11.92
C GLY A 25 7.42 4.42 -10.80
N ARG A 26 6.12 4.29 -10.47
CA ARG A 26 5.62 3.53 -9.33
C ARG A 26 4.38 2.71 -9.71
N PHE A 27 4.07 1.72 -8.88
CA PHE A 27 2.88 0.88 -9.02
C PHE A 27 2.31 0.55 -7.63
N LEU A 28 1.10 0.00 -7.59
CA LEU A 28 0.45 -0.49 -6.37
C LEU A 28 0.61 -2.02 -6.29
N ALA A 29 0.97 -2.53 -5.11
CA ALA A 29 1.09 -3.95 -4.84
C ALA A 29 -0.07 -4.38 -3.93
N GLU A 30 -1.12 -4.96 -4.51
CA GLU A 30 -2.33 -5.28 -3.78
C GLU A 30 -2.33 -6.68 -3.16
N GLY A 31 -2.81 -6.77 -1.92
CA GLY A 31 -3.07 -8.04 -1.23
C GLY A 31 -1.91 -8.55 -0.38
N ALA A 32 -2.23 -9.42 0.57
CA ALA A 32 -1.30 -9.81 1.62
C ALA A 32 0.01 -10.42 1.07
N GLN A 33 -0.06 -11.24 0.02
CA GLN A 33 1.14 -11.88 -0.54
C GLN A 33 2.03 -10.89 -1.28
N ALA A 34 1.45 -10.03 -2.13
CA ALA A 34 2.21 -9.02 -2.86
C ALA A 34 2.90 -8.04 -1.89
N VAL A 35 2.19 -7.60 -0.85
CA VAL A 35 2.74 -6.75 0.21
C VAL A 35 3.86 -7.46 0.97
N ARG A 36 3.67 -8.74 1.32
CA ARG A 36 4.69 -9.54 2.02
C ARG A 36 5.99 -9.63 1.22
N GLU A 37 5.89 -9.95 -0.07
CA GLU A 37 7.04 -10.01 -0.97
C GLU A 37 7.71 -8.64 -1.13
N ALA A 38 6.93 -7.58 -1.27
CA ALA A 38 7.44 -6.22 -1.40
C ALA A 38 8.22 -5.78 -0.14
N LEU A 39 7.68 -6.07 1.05
CA LEU A 39 8.34 -5.78 2.33
C LEU A 39 9.60 -6.63 2.55
N ALA A 40 9.57 -7.91 2.18
CA ALA A 40 10.74 -8.78 2.26
C ALA A 40 11.90 -8.25 1.40
N ARG A 41 11.61 -7.73 0.21
CA ARG A 41 12.60 -7.09 -0.66
C ARG A 41 13.08 -5.73 -0.13
N ALA A 42 12.23 -4.99 0.56
CA ALA A 42 12.58 -3.69 1.14
C ALA A 42 13.48 -3.78 2.38
N ALA A 43 13.55 -4.94 3.04
CA ALA A 43 14.36 -5.16 4.24
C ALA A 43 15.88 -5.30 3.99
N GLY A 44 16.32 -5.35 2.73
CA GLY A 44 17.74 -5.46 2.37
C GLY A 44 18.49 -4.11 2.49
N ARG A 45 19.61 -4.09 3.22
CA ARG A 45 20.39 -2.86 3.54
C ARG A 45 21.01 -2.18 2.32
N ASP A 46 21.19 -2.90 1.21
CA ASP A 46 21.93 -2.43 0.02
C ASP A 46 21.01 -1.94 -1.12
N ARG A 47 19.71 -1.79 -0.88
CA ARG A 47 18.77 -1.26 -1.88
C ARG A 47 17.91 -0.15 -1.32
N PRO A 48 17.68 0.94 -2.09
CA PRO A 48 16.72 1.96 -1.69
C PRO A 48 15.35 1.32 -1.45
N ALA A 49 14.68 1.74 -0.37
CA ALA A 49 13.38 1.20 0.04
C ALA A 49 12.39 1.21 -1.13
N ALA A 50 12.12 0.02 -1.68
CA ALA A 50 11.24 -0.15 -2.84
C ALA A 50 9.76 0.16 -2.49
N VAL A 51 9.41 0.10 -1.20
CA VAL A 51 8.06 0.37 -0.71
C VAL A 51 8.02 1.75 -0.07
N HIS A 52 7.20 2.64 -0.64
CA HIS A 52 7.09 4.03 -0.18
C HIS A 52 6.07 4.22 0.95
N GLU A 53 5.00 3.44 0.93
CA GLU A 53 3.86 3.55 1.85
C GLU A 53 2.99 2.29 1.73
N LEU A 54 2.47 1.82 2.87
CA LEU A 54 1.44 0.79 2.98
C LEU A 54 0.12 1.47 3.38
N PHE A 55 -0.88 1.39 2.52
CA PHE A 55 -2.26 1.78 2.82
C PHE A 55 -3.04 0.56 3.31
N VAL A 56 -3.67 0.67 4.49
CA VAL A 56 -4.31 -0.47 5.13
C VAL A 56 -5.62 -0.09 5.82
N THR A 57 -6.68 -0.88 5.66
CA THR A 57 -7.91 -0.69 6.45
C THR A 57 -7.70 -1.14 7.90
N GLU A 58 -8.50 -0.66 8.85
CA GLU A 58 -8.38 -1.12 10.25
C GLU A 58 -8.58 -2.63 10.38
N GLN A 59 -9.56 -3.19 9.67
CA GLN A 59 -9.82 -4.63 9.64
C GLN A 59 -8.62 -5.41 9.10
N ALA A 60 -8.02 -4.95 8.00
CA ALA A 60 -6.87 -5.62 7.40
C ALA A 60 -5.60 -5.47 8.27
N ALA A 61 -5.42 -4.32 8.93
CA ALA A 61 -4.33 -4.11 9.88
C ALA A 61 -4.43 -5.07 11.08
N SER A 62 -5.64 -5.34 11.57
CA SER A 62 -5.87 -6.33 12.62
C SER A 62 -5.61 -7.76 12.12
N ARG A 63 -6.08 -8.11 10.92
CA ARG A 63 -5.92 -9.45 10.34
C ARG A 63 -4.47 -9.77 9.96
N HIS A 64 -3.70 -8.75 9.56
CA HIS A 64 -2.34 -8.86 9.04
C HIS A 64 -1.35 -8.01 9.85
N ALA A 65 -1.45 -8.09 11.18
CA ALA A 65 -0.62 -7.31 12.10
C ALA A 65 0.89 -7.59 11.93
N ASP A 66 1.25 -8.78 11.46
CA ASP A 66 2.62 -9.15 11.07
C ASP A 66 3.17 -8.26 9.95
N LEU A 67 2.39 -8.03 8.89
CA LEU A 67 2.79 -7.17 7.77
C LEU A 67 2.93 -5.71 8.19
N VAL A 68 2.03 -5.22 9.05
CA VAL A 68 2.12 -3.87 9.61
C VAL A 68 3.39 -3.69 10.45
N ARG A 69 3.74 -4.69 11.27
CA ARG A 69 5.01 -4.66 12.03
C ARG A 69 6.22 -4.70 11.10
N GLN A 70 6.21 -5.57 10.08
CA GLN A 70 7.31 -5.66 9.10
C GLN A 70 7.51 -4.33 8.36
N ALA A 71 6.42 -3.70 7.90
CA ALA A 71 6.47 -2.39 7.26
C ALA A 71 7.12 -1.33 8.17
N ARG A 72 6.68 -1.25 9.43
CA ARG A 72 7.25 -0.31 10.40
C ARG A 72 8.72 -0.60 10.69
N ALA A 73 9.10 -1.87 10.86
CA ALA A 73 10.49 -2.27 11.08
C ALA A 73 11.40 -1.94 9.88
N ALA A 74 10.86 -1.98 8.67
CA ALA A 74 11.54 -1.58 7.45
C ALA A 74 11.52 -0.05 7.20
N GLY A 75 10.99 0.75 8.12
CA GLY A 75 10.85 2.21 7.96
C GLY A 75 9.80 2.64 6.94
N VAL A 76 8.95 1.72 6.48
CA VAL A 76 7.86 2.00 5.54
C VAL A 76 6.73 2.71 6.29
N ARG A 77 6.24 3.82 5.71
CA ARG A 77 5.08 4.54 6.26
C ARG A 77 3.84 3.66 6.17
N VAL A 78 3.09 3.57 7.27
CA VAL A 78 1.81 2.85 7.31
C VAL A 78 0.68 3.86 7.52
N SER A 79 -0.28 3.87 6.60
CA SER A 79 -1.39 4.81 6.58
C SER A 79 -2.73 4.08 6.61
N THR A 80 -3.44 4.24 7.73
CA THR A 80 -4.76 3.64 7.87
C THR A 80 -5.78 4.37 6.99
N VAL A 81 -6.50 3.63 6.14
CA VAL A 81 -7.48 4.16 5.17
C VAL A 81 -8.89 3.65 5.45
N THR A 82 -9.90 4.46 5.12
CA THR A 82 -11.31 4.01 5.08
C THR A 82 -11.49 2.85 4.08
N PRO A 83 -12.48 1.96 4.25
CA PRO A 83 -12.80 0.92 3.26
C PRO A 83 -12.99 1.49 1.85
N ARG A 84 -13.73 2.60 1.73
CA ARG A 84 -13.95 3.29 0.45
C ARG A 84 -12.66 3.78 -0.21
N ALA A 85 -11.68 4.22 0.58
CA ALA A 85 -10.39 4.61 0.04
C ALA A 85 -9.59 3.39 -0.43
N ALA A 86 -9.61 2.29 0.33
CA ALA A 86 -8.95 1.05 -0.07
C ALA A 86 -9.53 0.47 -1.37
N GLU A 87 -10.86 0.48 -1.54
CA GLU A 87 -11.54 0.08 -2.78
C GLU A 87 -11.03 0.86 -4.00
N LEU A 88 -10.82 2.17 -3.86
CA LEU A 88 -10.37 3.01 -4.98
C LEU A 88 -8.89 2.83 -5.33
N LEU A 89 -8.12 2.21 -4.44
CA LEU A 89 -6.72 1.83 -4.67
C LEU A 89 -6.59 0.41 -5.22
N SER A 90 -7.68 -0.34 -5.25
CA SER A 90 -7.73 -1.73 -5.68
C SER A 90 -8.24 -1.84 -7.12
N GLU A 91 -7.69 -2.79 -7.87
CA GLU A 91 -8.23 -3.20 -9.17
C GLU A 91 -9.09 -4.48 -9.06
N THR A 92 -9.23 -5.04 -7.85
CA THR A 92 -9.96 -6.29 -7.60
C THR A 92 -11.40 -6.04 -7.12
N VAL A 93 -12.28 -7.00 -7.41
CA VAL A 93 -13.68 -6.98 -6.95
C VAL A 93 -13.84 -7.29 -5.46
N THR A 94 -12.82 -7.88 -4.83
CA THR A 94 -12.79 -8.21 -3.40
C THR A 94 -11.48 -7.76 -2.74
N PRO A 95 -11.30 -6.44 -2.53
CA PRO A 95 -10.07 -5.89 -1.98
C PRO A 95 -9.77 -6.46 -0.59
N GLN A 96 -8.53 -6.93 -0.37
CA GLN A 96 -8.11 -7.45 0.95
C GLN A 96 -7.86 -6.32 1.98
N GLY A 97 -7.96 -5.06 1.55
CA GLY A 97 -7.74 -3.89 2.40
C GLY A 97 -6.27 -3.57 2.67
N LEU A 98 -5.34 -4.09 1.87
CA LEU A 98 -3.89 -3.86 1.92
C LEU A 98 -3.35 -3.53 0.53
N VAL A 99 -2.72 -2.36 0.39
CA VAL A 99 -2.11 -1.87 -0.86
C VAL A 99 -0.82 -1.11 -0.57
#